data_AF-A0A093PNU9-F1
#
_entry.id   AF-A0A093PNU9-F1
#
_cell.length_a   1.000
_cell.length_b   1.000
_cell.length_c   1.000
_cell.angle_alpha   90.00
_cell.angle_beta   90.00
_cell.angle_gamma   90.00
#
_symmetry.space_group_name_H-M   'P 1'
#
loop_
_entity.id
_entity.type
_entity.pdbx_description
1 polymer ?
#
loop_
_entity_poly.entity_id
_entity_poly.type
_entity_poly.pdbx_seq_one_letter_code
_entity_poly.pdbx_strand_id
1 'polypeptide(L)'
;QSWDAALAKSAKAWAKKCKFKHNIHLKVAGKMHPTFTTVGENIWTGTATIFSVDAALSNWFNEVRSYSFSNNKCSGICGHYTQVVWAESFKVGCAVHFCNTVEYFPRVVKAAHFVCNYGP
;
A
#
# COMPACT_ATOMS: atom_id res chain seq x y z
N GLN A 1 1.33 -8.53 12.33
CA GLN A 1 1.33 -7.05 12.32
C GLN A 1 0.29 -6.53 13.31
N SER A 2 0.55 -5.43 14.00
CA SER A 2 -0.42 -4.70 14.84
C SER A 2 -0.65 -3.30 14.29
N TRP A 3 -1.79 -2.70 14.61
CA TRP A 3 -2.16 -1.38 14.09
C TRP A 3 -1.25 -0.26 14.63
N ASP A 4 -0.98 0.72 13.77
CA ASP A 4 -0.27 1.95 14.11
C ASP A 4 -0.99 3.19 13.53
N ALA A 5 -1.39 4.09 14.44
CA ALA A 5 -2.14 5.28 14.06
C ALA A 5 -1.31 6.35 13.34
N ALA A 6 0.00 6.42 13.59
CA ALA A 6 0.87 7.36 12.90
C ALA A 6 1.13 6.93 11.45
N LEU A 7 1.30 5.62 11.21
CA LEU A 7 1.34 5.07 9.85
C LEU A 7 0.01 5.33 9.11
N ALA A 8 -1.13 5.12 9.76
CA ALA A 8 -2.44 5.36 9.16
C ALA A 8 -2.66 6.85 8.81
N LYS A 9 -2.15 7.76 9.64
CA LYS A 9 -2.17 9.21 9.38
C LYS A 9 -1.38 9.56 8.12
N SER A 10 -0.18 8.99 7.97
CA SER A 10 0.67 9.20 6.79
C SER A 10 0.06 8.59 5.52
N ALA A 11 -0.48 7.38 5.61
CA ALA A 11 -1.22 6.72 4.53
C ALA A 11 -2.42 7.58 4.09
N LYS A 12 -3.19 8.12 5.04
CA LYS A 12 -4.32 9.03 4.76
C LYS A 12 -3.88 10.30 4.04
N ALA A 13 -2.77 10.89 4.47
CA ALA A 13 -2.23 12.10 3.84
C ALA A 13 -1.78 11.84 2.40
N TRP A 14 -1.20 10.66 2.13
CA TRP A 14 -0.77 10.28 0.78
C TRP A 14 -1.95 9.88 -0.11
N ALA A 15 -2.88 9.07 0.37
CA ALA A 15 -4.06 8.64 -0.38
C ALA A 15 -4.91 9.82 -0.88
N LYS A 16 -4.97 10.91 -0.11
CA LYS A 16 -5.65 12.17 -0.51
C LYS A 16 -5.10 12.82 -1.77
N LYS A 17 -3.88 12.49 -2.19
CA LYS A 17 -3.28 13.05 -3.40
C LYS A 17 -3.83 12.43 -4.68
N CYS A 18 -4.52 11.28 -4.59
CA CYS A 18 -5.07 10.56 -5.74
C CYS A 18 -4.01 10.28 -6.81
N LYS A 19 -2.83 9.78 -6.42
CA LYS A 19 -1.72 9.46 -7.34
C LYS A 19 -1.32 8.00 -7.18
N PHE A 20 -1.33 7.23 -8.27
CA PHE A 20 -0.78 5.88 -8.25
C PHE A 20 0.76 5.93 -8.34
N LYS A 21 1.38 6.42 -7.27
CA LYS A 21 2.83 6.54 -7.11
C LYS A 21 3.18 6.46 -5.63
N HIS A 22 4.31 5.82 -5.32
CA HIS A 22 4.79 5.73 -3.95
C HIS A 22 5.12 7.10 -3.32
N ASN A 23 4.92 7.18 -2.01
CA ASN A 23 5.26 8.35 -1.22
C ASN A 23 6.78 8.64 -1.30
N ILE A 24 7.13 9.85 -1.70
CA ILE A 24 8.53 10.27 -1.89
C ILE A 24 9.31 10.37 -0.57
N HIS A 25 8.64 10.30 0.58
CA HIS A 25 9.23 10.44 1.90
C HIS A 25 9.43 9.12 2.65
N LEU A 26 9.16 7.97 2.03
CA LEU A 26 9.24 6.63 2.67
C LEU A 26 10.59 6.31 3.33
N LYS A 27 11.68 6.96 2.89
CA LYS A 27 13.04 6.77 3.42
C LYS A 27 13.57 8.00 4.17
N VAL A 28 12.70 8.95 4.51
CA VAL A 28 13.08 10.18 5.21
C VAL A 28 12.61 10.11 6.65
N ALA A 29 13.56 9.99 7.58
CA ALA A 29 13.29 9.90 9.01
C ALA A 29 12.41 11.07 9.50
N GLY A 30 11.43 10.75 10.35
CA GLY A 30 10.51 11.73 10.93
C GLY A 30 9.43 12.27 9.97
N LYS A 31 9.45 11.91 8.67
CA LYS A 31 8.40 12.35 7.72
C LYS A 31 7.19 11.42 7.68
N MET A 32 7.42 10.11 7.74
CA MET A 32 6.35 9.11 7.65
C MET A 32 5.91 8.59 9.01
N HIS A 33 6.83 8.54 9.97
CA HIS A 33 6.60 8.04 11.31
C HIS A 33 7.54 8.77 12.28
N PRO A 34 7.14 9.04 13.54
CA PRO A 34 8.01 9.68 14.52
C PRO A 34 9.24 8.85 14.89
N THR A 35 9.15 7.51 14.82
CA THR A 35 10.24 6.61 15.28
C THR A 35 10.83 5.72 14.20
N PHE A 36 10.12 5.45 13.10
CA PHE A 36 10.63 4.61 12.02
C PHE A 36 11.39 5.46 11.01
N THR A 37 12.62 5.06 10.70
CA THR A 37 13.50 5.75 9.75
C THR A 37 13.13 5.42 8.30
N THR A 38 12.57 4.24 8.08
CA THR A 38 12.03 3.78 6.80
C THR A 38 10.63 3.21 6.99
N VAL A 39 9.79 3.34 5.98
CA VAL A 39 8.41 2.85 5.96
C VAL A 39 8.15 2.17 4.63
N GLY A 40 7.58 0.97 4.66
CA GLY A 40 7.07 0.25 3.48
C GLY A 40 5.71 0.80 3.04
N GLU A 41 5.32 0.55 1.79
CA GLU A 41 4.03 1.03 1.27
C GLU A 41 3.45 0.11 0.21
N ASN A 42 2.16 -0.22 0.37
CA ASN A 42 1.34 -0.82 -0.69
C ASN A 42 0.24 0.16 -1.09
N ILE A 43 -0.07 0.19 -2.39
CA ILE A 43 -1.12 1.03 -2.96
C ILE A 43 -2.05 0.13 -3.78
N TRP A 44 -3.35 0.30 -3.58
CA TRP A 44 -4.39 -0.32 -4.39
C TRP A 44 -5.29 0.77 -4.97
N THR A 45 -5.72 0.60 -6.22
CA THR A 45 -6.67 1.50 -6.87
C THR A 45 -7.64 0.70 -7.72
N GLY A 46 -8.92 1.02 -7.57
CA GLY A 46 -10.01 0.47 -8.36
C GLY A 46 -11.25 1.32 -8.22
N THR A 47 -12.35 0.93 -8.86
CA THR A 47 -13.62 1.62 -8.65
C THR A 47 -14.08 1.46 -7.20
N ALA A 48 -14.77 2.47 -6.65
CA ALA A 48 -15.28 2.39 -5.28
C ALA A 48 -16.25 1.21 -5.07
N THR A 49 -16.91 0.76 -6.14
CA THR A 49 -17.85 -0.37 -6.10
C THR A 49 -17.20 -1.73 -5.85
N ILE A 50 -15.93 -1.92 -6.24
CA ILE A 50 -15.20 -3.18 -6.04
C ILE A 50 -14.32 -3.14 -4.80
N PHE A 51 -14.29 -2.01 -4.09
CA PHE A 51 -13.41 -1.84 -2.95
C PHE A 51 -13.99 -2.47 -1.69
N SER A 52 -13.21 -3.36 -1.11
CA SER A 52 -13.22 -3.67 0.32
C SER A 52 -11.78 -3.83 0.77
N VAL A 53 -11.54 -3.75 2.09
CA VAL A 53 -10.21 -4.01 2.64
C VAL A 53 -9.76 -5.42 2.27
N ASP A 54 -10.64 -6.42 2.42
CA ASP A 54 -10.36 -7.81 2.06
C ASP A 54 -10.04 -8.00 0.58
N ALA A 55 -10.74 -7.31 -0.32
CA ALA A 55 -10.49 -7.38 -1.75
C ALA A 55 -9.12 -6.80 -2.11
N ALA A 56 -8.74 -5.65 -1.53
CA ALA A 56 -7.43 -5.05 -1.74
C ALA A 56 -6.29 -5.91 -1.18
N LEU A 57 -6.45 -6.44 0.04
CA LEU A 57 -5.47 -7.34 0.66
C LEU A 57 -5.34 -8.65 -0.13
N SER A 58 -6.46 -9.23 -0.58
CA SER A 58 -6.46 -10.42 -1.41
C SER A 58 -5.79 -10.16 -2.76
N ASN A 59 -5.98 -8.98 -3.35
CA ASN A 59 -5.32 -8.61 -4.60
C ASN A 59 -3.79 -8.56 -4.44
N TRP A 60 -3.30 -7.89 -3.39
CA TRP A 60 -1.87 -7.88 -3.07
C TRP A 60 -1.33 -9.28 -2.77
N PHE A 61 -2.06 -10.08 -1.99
CA PHE A 61 -1.63 -11.43 -1.62
C PHE A 61 -1.56 -12.37 -2.83
N ASN A 62 -2.49 -12.26 -3.78
CA ASN A 62 -2.57 -13.14 -4.94
C ASN A 62 -1.39 -13.01 -5.90
N GLU A 63 -0.53 -11.99 -5.75
CA GLU A 63 0.76 -11.92 -6.44
C GLU A 63 1.69 -13.09 -6.10
N VAL A 64 1.42 -13.84 -5.02
CA VAL A 64 2.07 -15.12 -4.72
C VAL A 64 2.07 -16.09 -5.90
N ARG A 65 1.06 -16.02 -6.78
CA ARG A 65 0.95 -16.85 -7.98
C ARG A 65 2.07 -16.59 -8.99
N SER A 66 2.69 -15.42 -8.93
CA SER A 66 3.83 -15.00 -9.75
C SER A 66 5.16 -15.07 -8.99
N TYR A 67 5.14 -15.49 -7.72
CA TYR A 67 6.33 -15.54 -6.86
C TYR A 67 6.78 -16.99 -6.64
N SER A 68 8.05 -17.25 -6.95
CA SER A 68 8.70 -18.54 -6.73
C SER A 68 9.60 -18.47 -5.50
N PHE A 69 9.15 -19.09 -4.40
CA PHE A 69 9.88 -19.13 -3.14
C PHE A 69 11.20 -19.88 -3.21
N SER A 70 11.30 -20.93 -4.04
CA SER A 70 12.49 -21.78 -4.12
C SER A 70 13.74 -21.05 -4.59
N ASN A 71 13.58 -19.93 -5.30
CA ASN A 71 14.67 -19.16 -5.90
C ASN A 71 14.47 -17.64 -5.78
N ASN A 72 13.52 -17.20 -4.95
CA ASN A 72 13.16 -15.78 -4.74
C ASN A 72 12.92 -15.00 -6.04
N LYS A 73 12.35 -15.64 -7.08
CA LYS A 73 12.07 -14.99 -8.36
C LYS A 73 10.62 -14.55 -8.46
N CYS A 74 10.41 -13.41 -9.09
CA CYS A 74 9.10 -12.90 -9.47
C CYS A 74 8.98 -12.88 -11.00
N SER A 75 7.92 -13.47 -11.55
CA SER A 75 7.64 -13.46 -12.98
C SER A 75 6.68 -12.35 -13.42
N GLY A 76 6.25 -11.50 -12.48
CA GLY A 76 5.30 -10.42 -12.72
C GLY A 76 5.47 -9.29 -11.69
N ILE A 77 4.38 -8.93 -11.01
CA ILE A 77 4.41 -8.03 -9.85
C ILE A 77 4.29 -8.90 -8.61
N CYS A 78 5.22 -8.75 -7.67
CA CYS A 78 5.21 -9.48 -6.39
C CYS A 78 5.48 -8.58 -5.18
N GLY A 79 5.73 -7.29 -5.41
CA GLY A 79 6.16 -6.36 -4.36
C GLY A 79 5.09 -6.17 -3.28
N HIS A 80 3.81 -6.20 -3.67
CA HIS A 80 2.75 -6.07 -2.69
C HIS A 80 2.65 -7.32 -1.82
N TYR A 81 2.74 -8.51 -2.44
CA TYR A 81 2.79 -9.76 -1.70
C TYR A 81 3.96 -9.81 -0.73
N THR A 82 5.18 -9.54 -1.20
CA THR A 82 6.37 -9.62 -0.34
C THR A 82 6.29 -8.63 0.82
N GLN A 83 5.70 -7.45 0.62
CA GLN A 83 5.47 -6.50 1.71
C GLN A 83 4.40 -7.01 2.71
N VAL A 84 3.31 -7.62 2.24
CA VAL A 84 2.27 -8.19 3.11
C VAL A 84 2.84 -9.26 4.04
N VAL A 85 3.73 -10.11 3.54
CA VAL A 85 4.36 -11.21 4.30
C VAL A 85 5.75 -10.88 4.84
N TRP A 86 6.16 -9.60 4.82
CA TRP A 86 7.50 -9.21 5.24
C TRP A 86 7.70 -9.45 6.74
N ALA A 87 8.64 -10.33 7.09
CA ALA A 87 8.82 -10.80 8.45
C ALA A 87 9.18 -9.68 9.44
N GLU A 88 9.98 -8.71 8.99
CA GLU A 88 10.41 -7.58 9.84
C GLU A 88 9.31 -6.54 10.01
N SER A 89 8.29 -6.51 9.16
CA SER A 89 7.22 -5.52 9.29
C SER A 89 6.21 -5.94 10.38
N PHE A 90 6.30 -5.34 11.57
CA PHE A 90 5.40 -5.65 12.69
C PHE A 90 4.28 -4.61 12.91
N LYS A 91 4.37 -3.42 12.29
CA LYS A 91 3.32 -2.38 12.33
C LYS A 91 2.69 -2.14 10.96
N VAL A 92 1.40 -1.82 10.95
CA VAL A 92 0.67 -1.41 9.75
C VAL A 92 -0.34 -0.31 10.07
N GLY A 93 -0.46 0.66 9.17
CA GLY A 93 -1.52 1.66 9.20
C GLY A 93 -1.99 1.98 7.80
N CYS A 94 -3.31 1.95 7.59
CA CYS A 94 -3.90 2.10 6.26
C CYS A 94 -4.94 3.21 6.20
N ALA A 95 -5.24 3.67 4.99
CA ALA A 95 -6.32 4.61 4.71
C ALA A 95 -6.84 4.45 3.28
N VAL A 96 -8.14 4.66 3.10
CA VAL A 96 -8.76 4.82 1.78
C VAL A 96 -9.17 6.27 1.57
N HIS A 97 -8.98 6.77 0.36
CA HIS A 97 -9.56 8.02 -0.11
C HIS A 97 -10.35 7.78 -1.40
N PHE A 98 -11.52 8.39 -1.51
CA PHE A 98 -12.34 8.30 -2.72
C PHE A 98 -12.00 9.47 -3.65
N CYS A 99 -11.49 9.14 -4.83
CA CYS A 99 -11.04 10.08 -5.84
C CYS A 99 -11.99 10.11 -7.02
N ASN A 100 -12.21 11.27 -7.64
CA ASN A 100 -12.95 11.32 -8.91
C ASN A 100 -12.22 10.52 -9.99
N THR A 101 -10.91 10.69 -10.09
CA THR A 101 -9.96 9.90 -10.88
C THR A 101 -8.63 9.82 -10.12
N VAL A 102 -7.78 8.86 -10.48
CA VAL A 102 -6.41 8.75 -9.95
C VAL A 102 -5.42 9.11 -11.05
N GLU A 103 -4.41 9.92 -10.73
CA GLU A 103 -3.34 10.28 -11.67
C GLU A 103 -2.69 9.02 -12.24
N TYR A 104 -2.46 9.02 -13.56
CA TYR A 104 -2.03 7.87 -14.38
C TYR A 104 -3.09 6.78 -14.62
N PHE A 105 -4.29 6.90 -14.03
CA PHE A 105 -5.43 6.00 -14.24
C PHE A 105 -6.73 6.77 -14.56
N PRO A 106 -6.76 7.61 -15.62
CA PRO A 106 -7.91 8.48 -15.90
C PRO A 106 -9.20 7.73 -16.25
N ARG A 107 -9.10 6.45 -16.65
CA ARG A 107 -10.25 5.59 -16.95
C ARG A 107 -10.95 5.06 -15.70
N VAL A 108 -10.29 5.09 -14.53
CA VAL A 108 -10.89 4.67 -13.26
C VAL A 108 -11.58 5.89 -12.65
N VAL A 109 -12.90 5.97 -12.84
CA VAL A 109 -13.75 7.03 -12.28
C VAL A 109 -14.37 6.59 -10.96
N LYS A 110 -14.64 7.55 -10.06
CA LYS A 110 -15.17 7.28 -8.71
C LYS A 110 -14.33 6.18 -8.02
N ALA A 111 -13.02 6.40 -8.00
CA ALA A 111 -12.05 5.43 -7.55
C ALA A 111 -11.99 5.38 -6.02
N ALA A 112 -11.78 4.19 -5.47
CA ALA A 112 -11.21 4.03 -4.14
C ALA A 112 -9.69 3.88 -4.29
N HIS A 113 -8.96 4.72 -3.58
CA HIS A 113 -7.50 4.74 -3.57
C HIS A 113 -7.03 4.40 -2.15
N PHE A 114 -6.55 3.16 -1.99
CA PHE A 114 -6.23 2.56 -0.70
C PHE A 114 -4.73 2.44 -0.54
N VAL A 115 -4.21 2.94 0.58
CA VAL A 115 -2.78 2.96 0.89
C VAL A 115 -2.59 2.31 2.26
N CYS A 116 -1.63 1.38 2.35
CA CYS A 116 -1.13 0.85 3.62
C CYS A 116 0.35 1.18 3.75
N ASN A 117 0.74 1.70 4.91
CA ASN A 117 2.13 1.91 5.29
C ASN A 117 2.54 0.89 6.35
N TYR A 118 3.78 0.38 6.24
CA TYR A 118 4.33 -0.70 7.06
C TYR A 118 5.58 -0.23 7.80
N GLY A 119 5.65 -0.48 9.11
CA GLY A 119 6.81 -0.19 9.94
C GLY A 119 7.58 -1.48 10.26
N PRO A 120 8.92 -1.45 10.23
CA PRO A 120 9.77 -2.52 10.75
C PRO A 120 9.68 -2.61 12.27
#